data_AF-X0VXS9-F1
#
_entry.id   AF-X0VXS9-F1
#
_cell.length_a   1.000
_cell.length_b   1.000
_cell.length_c   1.000
_cell.angle_alpha   90.00
_cell.angle_beta   90.00
_cell.angle_gamma   90.00
#
_symmetry.space_group_name_H-M   'P 1'
#
loop_
_entity.id
_entity.type
_entity.pdbx_description
1 polymer ?
#
loop_
_entity_poly.entity_id
_entity_poly.type
_entity_poly.pdbx_seq_one_letter_code
_entity_poly.pdbx_strand_id
1 'polypeptide(L)'
;ELRREAPEDLSWEAAIGLFVEGWAADHPGIRPGTLEHYREQLVNRIAAFANERGITSVQDFSRHDLRAFVVWLDSFVTANGRPLTPRGKDMALATAKRFLGWLYQV
;
A
#
# COMPACT_ATOMS: atom_id res chain seq x y z
N GLU A 1 -1.09 26.88 12.18
CA GLU A 1 -1.49 25.66 11.46
C GLU A 1 -0.98 24.46 12.25
N LEU A 2 -1.90 23.63 12.77
CA LEU A 2 -1.54 22.40 13.49
C LEU A 2 -0.97 21.41 12.47
N ARG A 3 0.36 21.27 12.42
CA ARG A 3 0.97 20.07 11.85
C ARG A 3 0.46 18.92 12.70
N ARG A 4 -0.41 18.07 12.15
CA ARG A 4 -0.62 16.73 12.70
C ARG A 4 0.75 16.08 12.68
N GLU A 5 1.38 15.95 13.85
CA GLU A 5 2.52 15.06 14.03
C GLU A 5 2.03 13.68 13.58
N ALA A 6 2.56 13.20 12.45
CA ALA A 6 2.29 11.84 12.03
C ALA A 6 2.75 10.94 13.19
N PRO A 7 1.92 10.01 13.67
CA PRO A 7 2.29 9.14 14.78
C PRO A 7 3.65 8.50 14.46
N GLU A 8 4.62 8.70 15.36
CA GLU A 8 5.95 8.10 15.25
C GLU A 8 5.76 6.57 15.20
N ASP A 9 6.40 5.93 14.22
CA ASP A 9 6.32 4.50 13.90
C ASP A 9 4.92 3.95 13.59
N LEU A 10 4.39 4.33 12.43
CA LEU A 10 3.12 3.80 11.95
C LEU A 10 3.37 2.47 11.23
N SER A 11 2.88 1.38 11.80
CA SER A 11 2.95 0.06 11.15
C SER A 11 2.20 0.06 9.81
N TRP A 12 2.60 -0.82 8.90
CA TRP A 12 1.92 -0.98 7.61
C TRP A 12 0.42 -1.26 7.76
N GLU A 13 0.05 -2.12 8.70
CA GLU A 13 -1.36 -2.45 8.96
C GLU A 13 -2.15 -1.24 9.42
N ALA A 14 -1.62 -0.49 10.39
CA ALA A 14 -2.26 0.72 10.90
C ALA A 14 -2.37 1.80 9.80
N ALA A 15 -1.31 2.00 9.02
CA ALA A 15 -1.31 2.95 7.90
C ALA A 15 -2.36 2.59 6.84
N ILE A 16 -2.46 1.31 6.47
CA ILE A 16 -3.47 0.84 5.52
C ILE A 16 -4.88 1.05 6.07
N GLY A 17 -5.10 0.77 7.36
CA GLY A 17 -6.37 1.03 8.04
C GLY A 17 -6.79 2.51 7.92
N LEU A 18 -5.89 3.41 8.32
CA LEU A 18 -6.11 4.86 8.24
C LEU A 18 -6.35 5.33 6.80
N PHE A 19 -5.61 4.80 5.83
CA PHE A 19 -5.83 5.11 4.42
C PHE A 19 -7.21 4.69 3.95
N VAL A 20 -7.66 3.47 4.25
CA VAL A 20 -8.97 2.98 3.81
C VAL A 20 -10.11 3.79 4.43
N GLU A 21 -9.99 4.14 5.71
CA GLU A 21 -10.96 4.99 6.41
C GLU A 21 -10.99 6.42 5.86
N GLY A 22 -9.82 7.06 5.71
CA GLY A 22 -9.71 8.39 5.13
C GLY A 22 -10.20 8.44 3.68
N TRP A 23 -9.82 7.46 2.87
CA TRP A 23 -10.23 7.36 1.47
C TRP A 23 -11.75 7.21 1.33
N ALA A 24 -12.39 6.44 2.23
CA ALA A 24 -13.84 6.30 2.26
C ALA A 24 -14.54 7.62 2.63
N ALA A 25 -13.98 8.38 3.58
CA ALA A 25 -14.49 9.69 3.97
C ALA A 25 -14.37 10.72 2.82
N ASP A 26 -13.27 10.69 2.07
CA ASP A 26 -13.02 11.60 0.94
C ASP A 26 -13.86 11.25 -0.31
N HIS A 27 -14.36 10.02 -0.41
CA HIS A 27 -15.10 9.51 -1.58
C HIS A 27 -16.48 8.94 -1.18
N PRO A 28 -17.44 9.81 -0.80
CA PRO A 28 -18.77 9.36 -0.43
C PRO A 28 -19.44 8.60 -1.58
N GLY A 29 -19.77 7.33 -1.34
CA GLY A 29 -20.39 6.43 -2.33
C GLY A 29 -19.46 5.36 -2.91
N ILE A 30 -18.18 5.33 -2.52
CA ILE A 30 -17.32 4.17 -2.84
C ILE A 30 -17.91 2.89 -2.22
N ARG A 31 -17.92 1.81 -3.00
CA ARG A 31 -18.49 0.54 -2.56
C ARG A 31 -17.58 -0.12 -1.52
N PRO A 32 -18.11 -0.74 -0.46
CA PRO A 32 -17.31 -1.47 0.53
C PRO A 32 -16.37 -2.51 -0.09
N GLY A 33 -16.85 -3.26 -1.10
CA GLY A 33 -16.01 -4.24 -1.80
C GLY A 33 -14.83 -3.62 -2.56
N THR A 34 -14.93 -2.37 -3.00
CA THR A 34 -13.80 -1.66 -3.62
C THR A 34 -12.77 -1.23 -2.58
N LEU A 35 -13.22 -0.79 -1.39
CA LEU A 35 -12.32 -0.49 -0.28
C LEU A 35 -11.59 -1.74 0.21
N GLU A 36 -12.30 -2.85 0.34
CA GLU A 36 -11.69 -4.12 0.71
C GLU A 36 -10.67 -4.57 -0.33
N HIS A 37 -10.97 -4.40 -1.62
CA HIS A 37 -10.01 -4.69 -2.66
C HIS A 37 -8.73 -3.84 -2.56
N TYR A 38 -8.83 -2.55 -2.20
CA TYR A 38 -7.63 -1.75 -1.93
C TYR A 38 -6.85 -2.27 -0.73
N ARG A 39 -7.53 -2.60 0.37
CA ARG A 39 -6.90 -3.19 1.57
C ARG A 39 -6.11 -4.45 1.20
N GLU A 40 -6.75 -5.39 0.50
CA GLU A 40 -6.12 -6.64 0.06
C GLU A 40 -4.92 -6.40 -0.85
N GLN A 41 -5.02 -5.47 -1.80
CA GLN A 41 -3.88 -5.13 -2.67
C GLN A 41 -2.72 -4.55 -1.87
N LEU A 42 -2.97 -3.70 -0.87
CA LEU A 42 -1.90 -3.09 -0.08
C LEU A 42 -1.23 -4.11 0.85
N VAL A 43 -2.04 -4.89 1.58
CA VAL A 43 -1.55 -5.93 2.51
C VAL A 43 -0.74 -6.99 1.77
N ASN A 44 -1.29 -7.55 0.69
CA ASN A 44 -0.67 -8.67 -0.01
C ASN A 44 0.44 -8.25 -0.99
N ARG A 45 0.72 -6.94 -1.13
CA ARG A 45 1.75 -6.44 -2.05
C ARG A 45 2.77 -5.59 -1.33
N ILE A 46 2.54 -4.29 -1.22
CA ILE A 46 3.57 -3.38 -0.73
C ILE A 46 3.93 -3.63 0.74
N ALA A 47 2.96 -3.96 1.60
CA ALA A 47 3.23 -4.32 2.98
C ALA A 47 3.94 -5.68 3.10
N ALA A 48 3.53 -6.68 2.30
CA ALA A 48 4.23 -7.96 2.23
C ALA A 48 5.69 -7.79 1.79
N PHE A 49 5.94 -7.00 0.74
CA PHE A 49 7.28 -6.65 0.29
C PHE A 49 8.09 -5.94 1.40
N ALA A 50 7.49 -4.96 2.08
CA ALA A 50 8.16 -4.26 3.16
C ALA A 50 8.53 -5.20 4.32
N ASN A 51 7.62 -6.10 4.70
CA ASN A 51 7.87 -7.12 5.71
C ASN A 51 9.00 -8.09 5.31
N GLU A 52 9.05 -8.55 4.06
CA GLU A 52 10.16 -9.37 3.54
C GLU A 52 11.51 -8.65 3.62
N ARG A 53 11.50 -7.32 3.57
CA ARG A 53 12.67 -6.45 3.68
C ARG A 53 12.99 -6.03 5.11
N GLY A 54 12.18 -6.43 6.10
CA GLY A 54 12.31 -6.02 7.50
C GLY A 54 11.93 -4.55 7.76
N ILE A 55 11.21 -3.92 6.85
CA ILE A 55 10.71 -2.54 6.99
C ILE A 55 9.38 -2.59 7.73
N THR A 56 9.40 -2.37 9.04
CA THR A 56 8.23 -2.53 9.92
C THR A 56 7.33 -1.29 9.97
N SER A 57 7.89 -0.13 9.65
CA SER A 57 7.27 1.19 9.72
C SER A 57 7.15 1.79 8.32
N VAL A 58 6.01 2.42 8.00
CA VAL A 58 5.85 3.05 6.67
C VAL A 58 6.83 4.19 6.45
N GLN A 59 7.22 4.88 7.53
CA GLN A 59 8.17 6.00 7.53
C GLN A 59 9.58 5.60 7.08
N ASP A 60 9.97 4.33 7.29
CA ASP A 60 11.27 3.81 6.86
C ASP A 60 11.28 3.42 5.37
N PHE A 61 10.14 3.50 4.69
CA PHE A 61 10.02 3.14 3.28
C PHE A 61 10.57 4.24 2.37
N SER A 62 11.67 3.96 1.69
CA SER A 62 12.36 4.94 0.84
C SER A 62 11.94 4.88 -0.64
N ARG A 63 12.38 5.88 -1.42
CA ARG A 63 12.28 5.83 -2.89
C ARG A 63 13.06 4.67 -3.51
N HIS A 64 14.13 4.20 -2.86
CA HIS A 64 14.87 3.04 -3.33
C HIS A 64 14.03 1.78 -3.17
N ASP A 65 13.34 1.64 -2.03
CA ASP A 65 12.44 0.51 -1.76
C ASP A 65 11.25 0.50 -2.71
N LEU A 66 10.73 1.66 -3.12
CA LEU A 66 9.70 1.73 -4.17
C LEU A 66 10.17 1.14 -5.51
N ARG A 67 11.42 1.40 -5.92
CA ARG A 67 11.97 0.79 -7.15
C ARG A 67 12.17 -0.71 -6.99
N ALA A 68 12.66 -1.13 -5.83
CA ALA A 68 12.81 -2.54 -5.51
C ALA A 68 11.45 -3.26 -5.48
N PHE A 69 10.40 -2.62 -4.97
CA PHE A 69 9.04 -3.13 -4.98
C PHE A 69 8.53 -3.38 -6.41
N VAL A 70 8.77 -2.44 -7.34
CA VAL A 70 8.38 -2.61 -8.75
C VAL A 70 9.02 -3.87 -9.35
N VAL A 71 10.31 -4.09 -9.10
CA VAL A 71 11.03 -5.28 -9.57
C VAL A 71 10.54 -6.54 -8.85
N TRP A 72 10.27 -6.46 -7.55
CA TRP A 72 9.79 -7.59 -6.76
C TRP A 72 8.44 -8.13 -7.26
N LEU A 73 7.56 -7.27 -7.80
CA LEU A 73 6.31 -7.69 -8.43
C LEU A 73 6.52 -8.60 -9.65
N ASP A 74 7.70 -8.58 -10.28
CA ASP A 74 8.02 -9.50 -11.37
C ASP A 74 8.30 -10.92 -10.89
N SER A 75 8.85 -11.06 -9.67
CA SER A 75 9.09 -12.35 -9.02
C SER A 75 7.94 -12.80 -8.11
N PHE A 76 6.96 -11.94 -7.83
CA PHE A 76 5.88 -12.25 -6.90
C PHE A 76 4.96 -13.35 -7.44
N VAL A 77 4.74 -14.36 -6.60
CA VAL A 77 3.83 -15.47 -6.86
C VAL A 77 2.64 -15.35 -5.91
N THR A 78 1.44 -15.34 -6.49
CA THR A 78 0.19 -15.28 -5.72
C THR A 78 -0.04 -16.59 -4.95
N ALA A 79 -0.97 -16.59 -4.00
CA ALA A 79 -1.26 -17.77 -3.16
C ALA A 79 -1.64 -19.05 -3.95
N ASN A 80 -2.10 -18.91 -5.20
CA ASN A 80 -2.42 -20.05 -6.06
C ASN A 80 -1.21 -20.55 -6.90
N GLY A 81 0.00 -20.08 -6.61
CA GLY A 81 1.22 -20.50 -7.29
C GLY A 81 1.46 -19.84 -8.64
N ARG A 82 0.64 -18.86 -9.06
CA ARG A 82 0.80 -18.17 -10.35
C ARG A 82 1.47 -16.80 -10.20
N PRO A 83 2.35 -16.41 -11.15
CA PRO A 83 2.83 -15.04 -11.25
C PRO A 83 1.70 -14.03 -11.42
N LEU A 84 1.95 -12.78 -11.04
CA LEU A 84 1.04 -11.67 -11.35
C LEU A 84 0.90 -11.47 -12.87
N THR A 85 -0.35 -11.33 -13.33
CA THR A 85 -0.63 -10.86 -14.69
C THR A 85 -0.20 -9.40 -14.85
N PRO A 86 0.05 -8.91 -16.08
CA PRO A 86 0.38 -7.50 -16.31
C PRO A 86 -0.64 -6.54 -15.69
N ARG A 87 -1.94 -6.80 -15.90
CA ARG A 87 -3.03 -6.05 -15.28
C ARG A 87 -3.00 -6.09 -13.74
N GLY A 88 -2.64 -7.25 -13.17
CA GLY A 88 -2.48 -7.40 -11.73
C GLY A 88 -1.33 -6.54 -11.19
N LYS A 89 -0.21 -6.44 -11.92
CA LYS A 89 0.91 -5.56 -11.57
C LYS A 89 0.50 -4.10 -11.64
N ASP A 90 -0.17 -3.68 -12.71
CA ASP A 90 -0.66 -2.31 -12.87
C ASP A 90 -1.60 -1.92 -11.71
N MET A 91 -2.47 -2.84 -11.30
CA MET A 91 -3.39 -2.63 -10.18
C MET A 91 -2.68 -2.52 -8.85
N ALA A 92 -1.67 -3.36 -8.60
CA ALA A 92 -0.83 -3.27 -7.40
C ALA A 92 -0.08 -1.93 -7.35
N LEU A 93 0.53 -1.51 -8.46
CA LEU A 93 1.25 -0.24 -8.57
C LEU A 93 0.33 0.97 -8.42
N ALA A 94 -0.84 0.96 -9.07
CA ALA A 94 -1.81 2.04 -8.96
C ALA A 94 -2.34 2.19 -7.52
N THR A 95 -2.59 1.07 -6.84
CA THR A 95 -3.06 1.09 -5.44
C THR A 95 -1.95 1.56 -4.50
N ALA A 96 -0.73 1.06 -4.66
CA ALA A 96 0.43 1.53 -3.90
C ALA A 96 0.69 3.03 -4.10
N LYS A 97 0.58 3.53 -5.33
CA LYS A 97 0.74 4.96 -5.62
C LYS A 97 -0.31 5.81 -4.91
N ARG A 98 -1.58 5.39 -4.91
CA ARG A 98 -2.65 6.10 -4.18
C ARG A 98 -2.41 6.12 -2.69
N PHE A 99 -2.02 4.99 -2.12
CA PHE A 99 -1.71 4.87 -0.70
C PHE A 99 -0.54 5.76 -0.28
N LEU A 100 0.61 5.64 -0.97
CA LEU A 100 1.79 6.44 -0.65
C LEU A 100 1.56 7.94 -0.92
N GLY A 101 0.82 8.29 -1.97
CA GLY A 101 0.46 9.68 -2.25
C GLY A 101 -0.43 10.28 -1.17
N TRP A 102 -1.41 9.52 -0.68
CA TRP A 102 -2.27 9.93 0.45
C TRP A 102 -1.46 10.07 1.74
N LEU A 103 -0.56 9.12 2.02
CA LEU A 103 0.25 9.09 3.24
C LEU A 103 1.25 10.24 3.32
N TYR A 104 1.92 10.55 2.19
CA TYR A 104 2.99 11.55 2.14
C TYR A 104 2.54 12.91 1.62
N GLN A 105 1.26 13.06 1.27
CA GLN A 105 0.68 14.31 0.72
C GLN A 105 1.54 14.90 -0.41
N VAL A 106 1.96 14.05 -1.35
CA VAL A 106 2.80 14.44 -2.50
C VAL A 106 1.95 14.87 -3.68
#